data_AF-A0A852JC01-F1
#
_entry.id   AF-A0A852JC01-F1
#
_cell.length_a   1.000
_cell.length_b   1.000
_cell.length_c   1.000
_cell.angle_alpha   90.00
_cell.angle_beta   90.00
_cell.angle_gamma   90.00
#
_symmetry.space_group_name_H-M   'P 1'
#
loop_
_entity.id
_entity.type
_entity.pdbx_description
1 polymer ?
#
loop_
_entity_poly.entity_id
_entity_poly.type
_entity_poly.pdbx_seq_one_letter_code
_entity_poly.pdbx_strand_id
1 'polypeptide(L)' 'CVLTGKWINDLGSTMIIEAVDNSGNFNGVYHTAVTATSNKIQESPLQGSQ' A
#
# COMPACT_ATOMS: atom_id res chain seq x y z
N CYS A 1 13.04 -0.40 -11.58
CA CYS A 1 12.45 -0.09 -10.26
C CYS A 1 11.32 -1.09 -10.02
N VAL A 2 11.43 -1.96 -9.02
CA VAL A 2 10.45 -3.03 -8.75
C VAL A 2 9.57 -2.59 -7.58
N LEU A 3 8.25 -2.56 -7.78
CA LEU A 3 7.30 -2.11 -6.75
C LEU A 3 6.95 -3.21 -5.72
N THR A 4 7.05 -4.48 -6.09
CA THR A 4 6.75 -5.61 -5.20
C THR A 4 7.61 -5.56 -3.93
N GLY A 5 6.96 -5.68 -2.77
CA GLY A 5 7.62 -5.70 -1.47
C GLY A 5 6.95 -4.79 -0.44
N LYS A 6 7.64 -4.59 0.67
CA LYS A 6 7.19 -3.76 1.79
C LYS A 6 7.87 -2.40 1.74
N TRP A 7 7.07 -1.35 1.88
CA TRP A 7 7.49 0.05 1.86
C TRP A 7 7.02 0.75 3.11
N ILE A 8 7.81 1.72 3.57
CA ILE A 8 7.47 2.63 4.66
C ILE A 8 7.69 4.04 4.15
N ASN A 9 6.71 4.93 4.33
CA ASN A 9 6.86 6.34 3.97
C ASN A 9 7.35 7.18 5.16
N ASP A 10 7.60 8.47 4.93
CA ASP A 10 8.13 9.39 5.94
C ASP A 10 7.19 9.63 7.12
N LEU A 11 5.90 9.30 6.98
CA LEU A 11 4.90 9.37 8.05
C LEU A 11 4.80 8.06 8.85
N GLY A 12 5.57 7.03 8.48
CA GLY A 12 5.56 5.71 9.11
C GLY A 12 4.45 4.78 8.61
N SER A 13 3.67 5.17 7.60
CA SER A 13 2.67 4.29 6.99
C SER A 13 3.34 3.16 6.23
N THR A 14 2.78 1.96 6.32
CA THR A 14 3.29 0.75 5.66
C THR A 14 2.44 0.42 4.45
N MET A 15 3.10 0.07 3.34
CA MET A 15 2.47 -0.46 2.14
C MET A 15 3.12 -1.80 1.77
N ILE A 16 2.31 -2.81 1.47
CA ILE A 16 2.78 -4.09 0.93
C ILE A 16 2.19 -4.21 -0.47
N ILE A 17 3.04 -4.26 -1.48
CA ILE A 17 2.67 -4.49 -2.88
C ILE A 17 3.00 -5.95 -3.22
N GLU A 18 2.02 -6.66 -3.75
CA GLU A 18 2.17 -8.04 -4.20
C GLU A 18 2.93 -8.12 -5.54
N ALA A 19 2.97 -9.31 -6.14
CA ALA A 19 3.59 -9.48 -7.45
C ALA A 19 2.87 -8.63 -8.51
N VAL A 20 3.64 -7.92 -9.33
CA VAL A 20 3.12 -7.22 -10.51
C VAL A 20 2.87 -8.24 -11.62
N ASP A 21 1.69 -8.22 -12.22
CA ASP A 21 1.33 -9.13 -13.31
C ASP A 21 1.95 -8.69 -14.66
N ASN A 22 1.78 -9.51 -15.69
CA ASN A 22 2.32 -9.24 -17.03
C ASN A 22 1.71 -8.02 -17.73
N SER A 23 0.58 -7.52 -17.23
CA SER A 23 -0.09 -6.29 -17.70
C SER A 23 0.29 -5.08 -16.86
N GLY A 24 1.20 -5.23 -15.89
CA GLY A 24 1.64 -4.16 -15.00
C GLY A 24 0.71 -3.94 -13.81
N ASN A 25 -0.38 -4.71 -13.63
CA ASN A 25 -1.29 -4.52 -12.51
C ASN A 25 -0.72 -5.14 -11.23
N PHE A 26 -1.10 -4.56 -10.09
CA PHE A 26 -0.76 -5.11 -8.78
C PHE A 26 -1.87 -4.84 -7.77
N ASN A 27 -1.93 -5.73 -6.77
CA ASN A 27 -2.72 -5.55 -5.56
C ASN A 27 -1.79 -5.36 -4.36
N GLY A 28 -2.37 -4.99 -3.23
CA GLY A 28 -1.64 -4.88 -1.99
C GLY A 28 -2.50 -4.44 -0.83
N VAL A 29 -1.83 -4.07 0.25
CA VAL A 29 -2.46 -3.48 1.44
C VAL A 29 -1.71 -2.24 1.89
N TYR A 30 -2.46 -1.25 2.35
CA TYR A 30 -1.96 -0.02 2.93
C TYR A 30 -2.44 0.10 4.37
N HIS A 31 -1.49 0.29 5.29
CA HIS A 31 -1.75 0.57 6.69
C HIS A 31 -1.23 1.98 7.01
N THR A 32 -2.16 2.94 7.07
CA THR A 32 -1.79 4.33 7.38
C THR A 32 -1.39 4.50 8.84
N ALA A 33 -0.36 5.28 9.13
CA ALA A 33 0.00 5.65 10.50
C ALA A 33 -0.80 6.86 11.02
N VAL A 34 -1.43 7.62 10.13
CA VAL A 34 -2.17 8.86 10.45
C VAL A 34 -3.54 8.88 9.76
N THR A 35 -4.52 9.54 10.37
CA THR A 35 -5.88 9.72 9.82
C THR A 35 -6.37 11.13 10.10
N ALA A 36 -7.10 11.73 9.14
CA ALA A 36 -7.76 13.02 9.30
C ALA A 36 -9.18 12.90 9.92
N THR A 37 -9.60 11.68 10.27
CA THR A 37 -10.91 11.38 10.87
C THR A 37 -10.74 10.78 12.25
N SER A 38 -11.78 10.82 13.08
CA SER A 38 -11.78 10.14 14.39
C SER A 38 -12.03 8.63 14.32
N ASN A 39 -12.09 8.06 13.10
CA ASN A 39 -12.30 6.63 12.92
C ASN A 39 -11.03 5.85 13.26
N LYS A 40 -11.21 4.66 13.83
CA LYS A 40 -10.10 3.75 14.09
C LYS A 40 -9.45 3.33 12.77
N ILE A 41 -8.14 3.49 12.67
CA ILE A 41 -7.34 3.04 11.53
C ILE A 41 -7.47 1.52 11.37
N GLN A 42 -7.66 1.08 10.13
CA GLN A 42 -7.65 -0.31 9.72
C GLN A 42 -6.83 -0.46 8.44
N GLU A 43 -6.34 -1.66 8.16
CA GLU A 43 -5.71 -1.96 6.88
C GLU A 43 -6.73 -1.79 5.75
N SER A 44 -6.28 -1.23 4.63
CA SER A 44 -7.11 -0.99 3.46
C SER A 44 -6.47 -1.65 2.23
N PRO A 45 -7.24 -2.35 1.38
CA PRO A 45 -6.72 -2.90 0.14
C PRO A 45 -6.31 -1.76 -0.80
N LEU A 46 -5.26 -1.99 -1.59
CA LEU A 46 -4.84 -1.10 -2.68
C LEU A 46 -4.75 -1.89 -3.98
N GLN A 47 -4.99 -1.20 -5.09
CA GLN A 47 -4.88 -1.73 -6.44
C GLN A 47 -4.29 -0.64 -7.34
N GLY A 48 -3.44 -1.02 -8.29
CA GLY A 48 -2.80 -0.07 -9.20
C GLY A 48 -2.15 -0.76 -10.40
N SER A 49 -1.50 0.03 -11.24
CA SER A 49 -0.70 -0.45 -12.39
C SER A 49 0.58 0.36 -12.58
N GLN A 50 1.60 -0.23 -13.22
CA GLN A 50 2.91 0.37 -13.51
C GLN A 50 3.19 0.45 -15.02
#